data_AF-A0A392UJZ0-F1
#
_entry.id   AF-A0A392UJZ0-F1
#
_cell.length_a   1.000
_cell.length_b   1.000
_cell.length_c   1.000
_cell.angle_alpha   90.00
_cell.angle_beta   90.00
_cell.angle_gamma   90.00
#
_symmetry.space_group_name_H-M   'P 1'
#
loop_
_entity.id
_entity.type
_entity.pdbx_description
1 polymer ?
#
loop_
_entity_poly.entity_id
_entity_poly.type
_entity_poly.pdbx_seq_one_letter_code
_entity_poly.pdbx_strand_id
1 'polypeptide(L)' 'MRYNNVDWGPRPFRFNNHWLNHKEFQGLVEDWWMTQNYSGWMGFVLKEKLKGLKAKLKA' A
#
# COMPACT_ATOMS: atom_id res chain seq x y z
N MET A 1 1.46 24.24 -0.61
CA MET A 1 1.42 23.30 0.54
C MET A 1 2.84 22.84 0.82
N ARG A 2 3.46 23.35 1.89
CA ARG A 2 4.82 22.96 2.29
C ARG A 2 4.73 21.57 2.90
N TYR A 3 5.23 20.55 2.20
CA TYR A 3 5.48 19.24 2.80
C TYR A 3 6.59 19.49 3.83
N ASN A 4 6.23 19.64 5.10
CA ASN A 4 7.22 19.75 6.17
C ASN A 4 8.12 18.51 6.07
N ASN A 5 9.41 18.73 5.86
CA ASN A 5 10.46 17.70 5.90
C ASN A 5 10.65 17.25 7.36
N VAL A 6 9.60 16.69 7.96
CA VAL A 6 9.74 15.94 9.20
C VAL A 6 10.39 14.62 8.80
N ASP A 7 11.65 14.45 9.18
CA ASP A 7 12.43 13.26 8.88
C ASP A 7 11.99 12.13 9.81
N TRP A 8 10.92 11.44 9.41
CA TRP A 8 10.38 10.26 10.11
C TRP A 8 11.27 9.01 9.97
N GLY A 9 12.50 9.17 9.45
CA GLY A 9 13.37 8.07 9.09
C GLY A 9 12.96 7.40 7.77
N PRO A 10 13.51 6.21 7.48
CA PRO A 10 13.27 5.52 6.22
C PRO A 10 11.78 5.25 6.02
N ARG A 11 11.18 5.84 4.97
CA ARG A 11 9.78 5.57 4.62
C ARG A 11 9.55 4.05 4.52
N PRO A 12 8.69 3.46 5.37
CA PRO A 12 8.54 2.01 5.46
C PRO A 12 7.93 1.38 4.20
N PHE A 13 7.27 2.18 3.37
CA PHE A 13 6.71 1.75 2.10
C PHE A 13 7.07 2.75 0.99
N ARG A 14 7.54 2.23 -0.15
CA ARG A 14 7.83 2.99 -1.37
C ARG A 14 7.16 2.28 -2.54
N PHE A 15 6.36 3.01 -3.31
CA PHE A 15 5.75 2.57 -4.54
C PHE A 15 5.79 3.70 -5.57
N ASN A 16 5.56 3.39 -6.84
CA ASN A 16 5.58 4.41 -7.88
C ASN A 16 4.31 5.26 -7.82
N ASN A 17 4.44 6.56 -7.58
CA ASN A 17 3.30 7.49 -7.50
C ASN A 17 2.46 7.51 -8.78
N HIS A 18 3.01 7.09 -9.92
CA HIS A 18 2.26 6.99 -11.17
C HIS A 18 1.03 6.07 -11.05
N TRP A 19 1.10 5.05 -10.20
CA TRP A 19 -0.05 4.17 -9.91
C TRP A 19 -1.24 4.92 -9.35
N LEU A 20 -1.03 5.98 -8.56
CA LEU A 20 -2.12 6.80 -8.00
C LEU A 20 -2.89 7.56 -9.07
N ASN A 21 -2.28 7.82 -10.22
CA ASN A 21 -2.93 8.50 -11.34
C ASN A 21 -3.73 7.54 -12.23
N HIS A 22 -3.56 6.23 -12.05
CA HIS A 22 -4.27 5.23 -12.82
C HIS A 22 -5.67 5.03 -12.24
N LYS A 23 -6.71 5.33 -13.01
CA LYS A 23 -8.12 5.33 -12.55
C LYS A 23 -8.55 4.00 -11.90
N GLU A 24 -8.02 2.89 -12.37
CA GLU A 24 -8.38 1.55 -11.88
C GLU A 24 -7.54 1.10 -10.67
N PHE A 25 -6.48 1.83 -10.31
CA PHE A 25 -5.57 1.39 -9.25
C PHE A 25 -6.26 1.33 -7.90
N GLN A 26 -7.09 2.32 -7.58
CA GLN A 26 -7.84 2.35 -6.31
C GLN A 26 -8.77 1.13 -6.21
N GLY A 27 -9.54 0.84 -7.27
CA GLY A 27 -10.44 -0.32 -7.31
C GLY A 27 -9.67 -1.64 -7.17
N LEU A 28 -8.55 -1.78 -7.87
CA LEU A 28 -7.68 -2.98 -7.76
C LEU A 28 -7.18 -3.19 -6.33
N VAL A 29 -6.76 -2.12 -5.64
CA VAL A 29 -6.30 -2.21 -4.25
C VAL A 29 -7.43 -2.64 -3.33
N GLU A 30 -8.62 -2.06 -3.52
CA GLU A 30 -9.81 -2.34 -2.71
C GLU A 30 -10.28 -3.79 -2.87
N ASP A 31 -10.45 -4.25 -4.12
CA ASP A 31 -10.80 -5.63 -4.44
C ASP A 31 -9.79 -6.60 -3.85
N TRP A 32 -8.50 -6.32 -4.05
CA TRP A 32 -7.44 -7.15 -3.48
C TRP A 32 -7.52 -7.19 -1.95
N TRP A 33 -7.68 -6.04 -1.30
CA TRP A 33 -7.76 -5.96 0.16
C TRP A 33 -8.98 -6.65 0.75
N MET A 34 -10.10 -6.72 0.02
CA MET A 34 -11.31 -7.44 0.43
C MET A 34 -11.16 -8.95 0.33
N THR A 35 -10.37 -9.45 -0.63
CA THR A 35 -10.08 -10.90 -0.73
C THR A 35 -9.15 -11.42 0.36
N GLN A 36 -8.36 -10.55 1.00
CA GLN A 36 -7.38 -10.94 2.01
C GLN A 36 -7.95 -10.82 3.43
N ASN A 37 -7.94 -11.93 4.17
CA ASN A 37 -8.36 -11.97 5.57
C ASN A 37 -7.14 -12.22 6.48
N TYR A 38 -6.59 -11.16 7.06
CA TYR A 38 -5.52 -11.23 8.06
C TYR A 38 -6.06 -10.78 9.41
N SER A 39 -5.71 -11.52 10.47
CA SER A 39 -6.06 -11.18 11.85
C SER A 39 -4.80 -10.89 12.68
N GLY A 40 -4.96 -10.15 13.78
CA GLY A 40 -3.88 -9.81 14.71
C GLY A 40 -3.60 -8.31 14.79
N TRP A 41 -2.35 -7.96 15.14
CA TRP A 41 -1.93 -6.56 15.27
C TRP A 41 -2.08 -5.79 13.96
N MET A 42 -2.62 -4.56 14.01
CA MET A 42 -2.90 -3.79 12.80
C MET A 42 -1.67 -3.49 11.94
N GLY A 43 -0.49 -3.35 12.55
CA GLY A 43 0.75 -3.20 11.78
C GLY A 43 1.14 -4.47 11.01
N PHE A 44 0.82 -5.65 11.55
CA PHE A 44 1.00 -6.93 10.86
C PHE A 44 0.00 -7.08 9.71
N VAL A 45 -1.28 -6.78 9.96
CA VAL A 45 -2.34 -6.81 8.93
C VAL A 45 -1.98 -5.89 7.76
N LEU A 46 -1.55 -4.65 8.05
CA LEU A 46 -1.14 -3.70 7.02
C LEU A 46 0.09 -4.19 6.25
N LYS A 47 1.10 -4.72 6.94
CA LYS A 47 2.31 -5.27 6.32
C LYS A 47 1.97 -6.40 5.32
N GLU A 48 1.14 -7.35 5.71
CA GLU A 48 0.80 -8.49 4.83
C GLU A 48 -0.06 -8.05 3.64
N LYS A 49 -1.02 -7.12 3.83
CA LYS A 49 -1.78 -6.52 2.72
C LYS A 49 -0.87 -5.83 1.70
N LEU A 50 0.09 -5.03 2.14
CA LEU A 50 1.05 -4.35 1.27
C LEU A 50 2.00 -5.33 0.56
N LYS A 51 2.42 -6.40 1.25
CA LYS A 51 3.24 -7.47 0.66
C LYS A 51 2.49 -8.20 -0.46
N GLY A 52 1.22 -8.55 -0.23
CA GLY A 52 0.37 -9.16 -1.24
C GLY A 52 0.13 -8.24 -2.44
N LEU A 53 -0.17 -6.96 -2.19
CA LEU A 53 -0.37 -5.98 -3.26
C LEU A 53 0.88 -5.83 -4.14
N LYS A 54 2.08 -5.82 -3.54
CA LYS A 54 3.34 -5.80 -4.29
C LYS A 54 3.51 -7.02 -5.20
N ALA A 55 3.08 -8.20 -4.77
CA ALA A 55 3.11 -9.40 -5.61
C ALA A 55 2.11 -9.27 -6.77
N LYS A 56 0.90 -8.77 -6.49
CA LYS A 56 -0.16 -8.57 -7.49
C LYS A 56 0.22 -7.57 -8.58
N LEU A 57 0.94 -6.50 -8.23
CA LEU A 57 1.41 -5.47 -9.19
C LEU A 57 2.66 -5.86 -9.97
N LYS A 58 3.35 -6.93 -9.56
CA LYS A 58 4.53 -7.46 -10.26
C LYS A 58 4.19 -8.54 -11.29
N ALA A 59 3.02 -9.15 -11.17
CA ALA A 59 2.47 -10.10 -12.13
C ALA A 59 1.93 -9.36 -13.35
#